data_AF-A0A6J1RGW7-F1
#
_entry.id   AF-A0A6J1RGW7-F1
#
_cell.length_a   1.000
_cell.length_b   1.000
_cell.length_c   1.000
_cell.angle_alpha   90.00
_cell.angle_beta   90.00
_cell.angle_gamma   90.00
#
_symmetry.space_group_name_H-M   'P 1'
#
loop_
_entity.id
_entity.type
_entity.pdbx_description
1 polymer ?
#
loop_
_entity_poly.entity_id
_entity_poly.type
_entity_poly.pdbx_seq_one_letter_code
_entity_poly.pdbx_strand_id
1 'polypeptide(L)'
;MDVFLMIRRKKLTIFTDAKDDTTVLELKKMIEGIMKVPPANQQLFNKDNLLMSDNKTLQDYGLTSSTAKAQCPALVGLALRQPDGQFETLEMTPFSLPPDLPDVMKSQENNGQEQSP
;
A
#
# COMPACT_ATOMS: atom_id res chain seq x y z
N MET A 1 -16.09 -6.19 5.68
CA MET A 1 -16.07 -4.70 5.68
C MET A 1 -15.23 -4.19 4.53
N ASP A 2 -15.39 -2.93 4.12
CA ASP A 2 -14.53 -2.34 3.08
C ASP A 2 -13.12 -2.05 3.61
N VAL A 3 -12.13 -2.31 2.78
CA VAL A 3 -10.71 -2.03 3.00
C VAL A 3 -10.15 -1.23 1.83
N PHE A 4 -9.32 -0.24 2.12
CA PHE A 4 -8.73 0.63 1.12
C PHE A 4 -7.27 0.27 0.92
N LEU A 5 -6.87 0.07 -0.32
CA LEU A 5 -5.57 -0.48 -0.70
C LEU A 5 -4.79 0.52 -1.55
N MET A 6 -3.47 0.52 -1.35
CA MET A 6 -2.49 1.19 -2.18
C MET A 6 -1.58 0.12 -2.79
N ILE A 7 -1.88 -0.32 -4.02
CA ILE A 7 -1.12 -1.35 -4.72
C ILE A 7 0.03 -0.68 -5.45
N ARG A 8 1.28 -1.04 -5.14
CA ARG A 8 2.48 -0.35 -5.62
C ARG A 8 3.43 -1.28 -6.37
N ARG A 9 3.97 -0.75 -7.47
CA ARG A 9 4.99 -1.39 -8.31
C ARG A 9 5.82 -0.33 -9.00
N LYS A 10 7.15 -0.31 -8.81
CA LYS A 10 8.04 0.70 -9.40
C LYS A 10 7.48 2.10 -9.10
N LYS A 11 7.17 2.89 -10.13
CA LYS A 11 6.53 4.22 -10.02
C LYS A 11 4.99 4.20 -10.10
N LEU A 12 4.38 3.03 -10.29
CA LEU A 12 2.93 2.86 -10.34
C LEU A 12 2.34 2.75 -8.93
N THR A 13 1.21 3.41 -8.71
CA THR A 13 0.38 3.26 -7.52
C THR A 13 -1.08 3.23 -7.94
N ILE A 14 -1.80 2.18 -7.56
CA ILE A 14 -3.24 2.00 -7.80
C ILE A 14 -3.94 2.12 -6.46
N PHE A 15 -4.90 3.03 -6.36
CA PHE A 15 -5.83 3.09 -5.23
C PHE A 15 -7.11 2.37 -5.60
N THR A 16 -7.53 1.43 -4.75
CA THR A 16 -8.78 0.69 -4.91
C THR A 16 -9.29 0.29 -3.54
N ASP A 17 -10.57 -0.01 -3.44
CA ASP A 17 -11.17 -0.70 -2.32
C ASP A 17 -11.54 -2.14 -2.68
N ALA A 18 -11.76 -2.95 -1.64
CA ALA A 18 -12.24 -4.32 -1.72
C ALA A 18 -12.94 -4.67 -0.40
N LYS A 19 -13.59 -5.84 -0.33
CA LYS A 19 -14.01 -6.39 0.97
C LYS A 19 -12.84 -7.09 1.65
N ASP A 20 -12.77 -7.04 2.97
CA ASP A 20 -11.75 -7.74 3.77
C ASP A 20 -11.74 -9.28 3.58
N ASP A 21 -12.88 -9.87 3.23
CA ASP A 21 -13.03 -11.28 2.85
C ASP A 21 -12.73 -11.57 1.37
N THR A 22 -12.40 -10.55 0.56
CA THR A 22 -11.95 -10.73 -0.82
C THR A 22 -10.68 -11.57 -0.84
N THR A 23 -10.59 -12.52 -1.75
CA THR A 23 -9.40 -13.36 -1.92
C THR A 23 -8.29 -12.61 -2.65
N VAL A 24 -7.05 -13.04 -2.45
CA VAL A 24 -5.90 -12.53 -3.20
C VAL A 24 -6.08 -12.75 -4.70
N LEU A 25 -6.70 -13.87 -5.11
CA LEU A 25 -7.02 -14.12 -6.52
C LEU A 25 -7.98 -13.08 -7.11
N GLU A 26 -9.03 -12.72 -6.36
CA GLU A 26 -9.98 -11.68 -6.79
C GLU A 26 -9.31 -10.31 -6.88
N LEU A 27 -8.43 -9.97 -5.92
CA LEU A 27 -7.62 -8.76 -6.01
C LEU A 27 -6.73 -8.74 -7.26
N LYS A 28 -6.10 -9.86 -7.61
CA LYS A 28 -5.33 -9.99 -8.86
C LYS A 28 -6.20 -9.80 -10.12
N LYS A 29 -7.46 -10.24 -10.11
CA LYS A 29 -8.42 -9.99 -11.21
C LYS A 29 -8.79 -8.51 -11.32
N MET A 30 -8.91 -7.80 -10.20
CA MET A 30 -9.10 -6.34 -10.21
C MET A 30 -7.88 -5.63 -10.84
N ILE A 31 -6.67 -6.05 -10.47
CA ILE A 31 -5.42 -5.54 -11.07
C ILE A 31 -5.36 -5.90 -12.56
N GLU A 32 -5.77 -7.10 -12.97
CA GLU A 32 -5.86 -7.51 -14.38
C GLU A 32 -6.78 -6.57 -15.17
N GLY A 33 -7.92 -6.17 -14.59
CA GLY A 33 -8.83 -5.20 -15.19
C GLY A 33 -8.15 -3.87 -15.56
N ILE A 34 -7.18 -3.43 -14.76
CA ILE A 34 -6.45 -2.17 -14.91
C ILE A 34 -5.20 -2.35 -15.79
N MET A 35 -4.35 -3.31 -15.45
CA MET A 35 -3.02 -3.49 -16.05
C MET A 35 -3.01 -4.41 -17.27
N LYS A 36 -4.10 -5.15 -17.50
CA LYS A 36 -4.22 -6.17 -18.56
C LYS A 36 -3.16 -7.27 -18.45
N VAL A 37 -2.74 -7.60 -17.22
CA VAL A 37 -1.81 -8.69 -16.91
C VAL A 37 -2.57 -9.78 -16.17
N PRO A 38 -2.53 -11.06 -16.61
CA PRO A 38 -3.32 -12.11 -15.98
C PRO A 38 -2.84 -12.42 -14.55
N PRO A 39 -3.71 -12.89 -13.64
CA PRO A 39 -3.35 -13.21 -12.26
C PRO A 39 -2.14 -14.13 -12.08
N ALA A 40 -1.94 -15.09 -12.99
CA ALA A 40 -0.80 -16.02 -12.98
C ALA A 40 0.57 -15.33 -13.17
N ASN A 41 0.55 -14.10 -13.71
CA ASN A 41 1.73 -13.26 -13.93
C ASN A 41 1.84 -12.13 -12.89
N GLN A 42 1.10 -12.22 -11.78
CA GLN A 42 1.14 -11.27 -10.69
C GLN A 42 1.52 -11.96 -9.37
N GLN A 43 2.43 -11.35 -8.62
CA GLN A 43 2.69 -11.65 -7.22
C GLN A 43 2.30 -10.45 -6.36
N LEU A 44 1.54 -10.71 -5.30
CA LEU A 44 1.15 -9.70 -4.32
C LEU A 44 1.89 -9.94 -3.01
N PHE A 45 2.29 -8.86 -2.37
CA PHE A 45 3.02 -8.88 -1.11
C PHE A 45 2.34 -8.00 -0.08
N ASN A 46 2.27 -8.43 1.16
CA ASN A 46 1.79 -7.58 2.25
C ASN A 46 2.85 -6.52 2.63
N LYS A 47 2.54 -5.67 3.61
CA LYS A 47 3.45 -4.63 4.12
C LYS A 47 4.80 -5.14 4.63
N ASP A 48 4.89 -6.41 5.01
CA ASP A 48 6.08 -7.07 5.55
C ASP A 48 6.85 -7.82 4.44
N ASN A 49 6.50 -7.57 3.17
CA ASN A 49 7.02 -8.26 1.98
C ASN A 49 6.78 -9.77 1.96
N LEU A 50 5.75 -10.25 2.67
CA LEU A 50 5.31 -11.65 2.61
C LEU A 50 4.49 -11.88 1.35
N LEU A 51 4.87 -12.89 0.56
CA LEU A 51 4.13 -13.32 -0.62
C LEU A 51 2.74 -13.84 -0.22
N MET A 52 1.72 -13.32 -0.90
CA MET A 52 0.32 -13.63 -0.63
C MET A 52 -0.17 -14.80 -1.50
N SER A 53 -0.93 -15.72 -0.90
CA SER A 53 -1.49 -16.92 -1.52
C SER A 53 -2.89 -16.66 -2.07
N ASP A 54 -3.17 -17.14 -3.27
CA ASP A 54 -4.43 -16.88 -4.01
C ASP A 54 -5.71 -17.28 -3.26
N ASN A 55 -5.64 -18.32 -2.44
CA ASN A 55 -6.76 -18.87 -1.67
C ASN A 55 -6.97 -18.21 -0.30
N LYS A 56 -6.10 -17.28 0.09
CA LYS A 56 -6.20 -16.51 1.33
C LYS A 56 -6.96 -15.22 1.07
N THR A 57 -7.61 -14.73 2.11
CA THR A 57 -8.35 -13.46 2.10
C THR A 57 -7.46 -12.28 2.45
N LEU A 58 -7.89 -11.05 2.21
CA LEU A 58 -7.15 -9.85 2.60
C LEU A 58 -6.98 -9.76 4.13
N GLN A 59 -8.02 -10.12 4.89
CA GLN A 59 -7.96 -10.18 6.36
C GLN A 59 -6.91 -11.16 6.89
N ASP A 60 -6.63 -12.28 6.19
CA ASP A 60 -5.58 -13.24 6.58
C ASP A 60 -4.19 -12.60 6.59
N TYR A 61 -4.00 -11.51 5.85
CA TYR A 61 -2.76 -10.72 5.79
C TYR A 61 -2.85 -9.44 6.64
N GLY A 62 -3.87 -9.31 7.50
CA GLY A 62 -4.05 -8.17 8.39
C GLY A 62 -4.59 -6.91 7.70
N LEU A 63 -5.12 -7.05 6.48
CA LEU A 63 -5.80 -5.97 5.76
C LEU A 63 -7.28 -5.97 6.17
N THR A 64 -7.60 -5.19 7.19
CA THR A 64 -8.95 -5.10 7.78
C THR A 64 -9.40 -3.64 7.81
N SER A 65 -10.68 -3.37 8.08
CA SER A 65 -11.21 -2.00 8.11
C SER A 65 -10.54 -1.10 9.16
N SER A 66 -9.90 -1.68 10.18
CA SER A 66 -9.17 -0.92 11.20
C SER A 66 -7.75 -0.52 10.76
N THR A 67 -7.12 -1.30 9.86
CA THR A 67 -5.75 -1.07 9.38
C THR A 67 -5.69 -0.45 8.00
N ALA A 68 -6.70 -0.65 7.16
CA ALA A 68 -6.78 -0.25 5.76
C ALA A 68 -7.90 0.79 5.56
N LYS A 69 -7.71 2.01 6.07
CA LYS A 69 -8.74 3.07 6.07
C LYS A 69 -8.67 3.93 4.81
N ALA A 70 -9.75 4.61 4.45
CA ALA A 70 -9.77 5.49 3.27
C ALA A 70 -8.67 6.57 3.30
N GLN A 71 -8.45 7.20 4.45
CA GLN A 71 -7.42 8.22 4.66
C GLN A 71 -6.01 7.63 4.90
N CYS A 72 -5.91 6.33 5.13
CA CYS A 72 -4.64 5.63 5.33
C CYS A 72 -4.74 4.23 4.71
N PRO A 73 -4.72 4.13 3.37
CA PRO A 73 -4.87 2.85 2.68
C PRO A 73 -3.70 1.91 2.98
N ALA A 74 -3.97 0.61 3.07
CA ALA A 74 -2.93 -0.36 3.34
C ALA A 74 -2.08 -0.66 2.09
N LEU A 75 -0.76 -0.79 2.29
CA LEU A 75 0.19 -1.08 1.23
C LEU A 75 0.10 -2.54 0.77
N VAL A 76 0.03 -2.75 -0.55
CA VAL A 76 0.20 -4.05 -1.20
C VAL A 76 1.28 -3.92 -2.27
N GLY A 77 2.35 -4.70 -2.16
CA GLY A 77 3.40 -4.77 -3.18
C GLY A 77 2.95 -5.61 -4.37
N LEU A 78 3.31 -5.21 -5.59
CA LEU A 78 3.04 -5.96 -6.82
C LEU A 78 4.35 -6.19 -7.59
N ALA A 79 4.61 -7.46 -7.95
CA ALA A 79 5.64 -7.84 -8.90
C ALA A 79 5.03 -8.62 -10.06
N LEU A 80 5.52 -8.36 -11.27
CA LEU A 80 5.03 -9.01 -12.49
C LEU A 80 6.01 -10.03 -13.05
N ARG A 81 5.47 -11.06 -13.70
CA ARG A 81 6.28 -12.00 -14.49
C ARG A 81 6.79 -11.32 -15.76
N GLN A 82 8.06 -11.49 -16.04
CA GLN A 82 8.78 -10.99 -17.20
C GLN A 82 8.70 -11.98 -18.38
N PRO A 83 9.04 -11.55 -19.61
CA PRO A 83 9.03 -12.42 -20.79
C PRO A 83 9.96 -13.64 -20.70
N ASP A 84 11.00 -13.58 -19.86
CA ASP A 84 11.91 -14.69 -19.58
C ASP A 84 11.31 -15.78 -18.66
N GLY A 85 10.06 -15.56 -18.21
CA GLY A 85 9.34 -16.46 -17.33
C GLY A 85 9.58 -16.22 -15.84
N GLN A 86 10.51 -15.33 -15.47
CA GLN A 86 10.83 -15.03 -14.07
C GLN A 86 10.02 -13.85 -13.54
N PHE A 87 9.77 -13.80 -12.23
CA PHE A 87 9.19 -12.61 -11.61
C PHE A 87 10.26 -11.54 -11.43
N GLU A 88 9.89 -10.28 -11.67
CA GLU A 88 10.73 -9.15 -11.28
C GLU A 88 10.87 -9.06 -9.76
N THR A 89 11.97 -8.47 -9.30
CA THR A 89 12.14 -8.15 -7.88
C THR A 89 11.06 -7.16 -7.44
N LEU A 90 10.51 -7.37 -6.24
CA LEU A 90 9.61 -6.40 -5.63
C LEU A 90 10.32 -5.06 -5.45
N GLU A 91 9.89 -4.06 -6.20
CA GLU A 91 10.45 -2.71 -6.19
C GLU A 91 9.32 -1.70 -6.07
N MET A 92 9.47 -0.74 -5.16
CA MET A 92 8.55 0.39 -4.99
C MET A 92 9.37 1.67 -4.86
N THR A 93 9.26 2.56 -5.83
CA THR A 93 10.00 3.83 -5.80
C THR A 93 9.46 4.68 -4.64
N PRO A 94 10.29 5.18 -3.71
CA PRO A 94 9.84 6.08 -2.66
C PRO A 94 9.15 7.33 -3.23
N PHE A 95 8.16 7.86 -2.53
CA PHE A 95 7.61 9.17 -2.87
C PHE A 95 8.65 10.27 -2.57
N SER A 96 8.46 11.43 -3.17
CA SER A 96 9.30 12.60 -2.87
C SER A 96 9.21 12.97 -1.40
N LEU A 97 10.32 13.45 -0.85
CA LEU A 97 10.34 14.02 0.48
C LEU A 97 9.62 15.39 0.46
N PRO A 98 8.90 15.76 1.52
CA PRO A 98 8.37 17.11 1.64
C PRO A 98 9.50 18.14 1.70
N PRO A 99 9.26 19.40 1.32
CA PRO A 99 10.22 20.48 1.52
C PRO A 99 10.42 20.74 3.02
N ASP A 100 11.49 21.46 3.34
CA ASP A 100 11.71 21.93 4.72
C ASP A 100 10.54 22.78 5.19
N LEU A 101 10.15 22.56 6.44
CA LEU A 101 9.08 23.32 7.06
C LEU A 101 9.47 24.81 7.13
N PRO A 102 8.68 25.74 6.58
CA PRO A 102 8.97 27.17 6.69
C PRO A 102 9.07 27.62 8.15
N ASP A 103 9.92 28.60 8.45
CA ASP A 103 10.14 29.06 9.83
C ASP A 103 8.85 29.56 10.52
N VAL A 104 7.92 30.14 9.76
CA VAL A 104 6.60 30.57 10.25
C VAL A 104 5.68 29.43 10.67
N MET A 105 5.95 28.21 10.18
CA MET A 105 5.20 26.99 10.50
C MET A 105 5.92 26.11 11.53
N LYS A 106 7.22 26.35 11.79
CA LYS A 106 7.89 25.74 12.94
C LYS A 106 7.23 26.33 14.17
N SER A 107 6.71 25.49 15.06
CA SER A 107 6.22 25.95 16.36
C SER A 107 7.29 26.85 16.97
N GLN A 108 6.97 28.13 17.19
CA GLN A 108 7.76 28.90 18.13
C GLN A 108 7.68 28.11 19.43
N GLU A 109 8.83 27.67 19.98
CA GLU A 109 8.87 27.23 21.37
C GLU A 109 8.29 28.39 22.17
N ASN A 110 7.00 28.28 22.51
CA ASN A 110 6.34 29.33 23.24
C ASN A 110 7.06 29.36 24.58
N ASN A 111 7.68 30.51 24.82
CA ASN A 111 8.52 30.87 25.94
C ASN A 111 7.64 30.90 27.21
N GLY A 112 7.13 29.73 27.61
CA GLY A 112 6.24 29.49 28.73
C GLY A 112 6.99 29.48 30.05
N GLN A 113 7.81 30.50 30.30
CA GLN A 113 8.13 30.89 31.66
C GLN A 113 6.82 31.36 32.31
N GLU A 114 6.08 30.44 32.92
CA GLU A 114 5.28 30.80 34.09
C GLU A 114 6.28 31.30 35.13
N GLN A 115 6.44 32.62 35.23
CA GLN A 115 6.94 33.23 36.45
C GLN A 115 5.88 33.00 37.52
N SER A 116 6.05 31.94 38.31
CA SER A 116 5.34 31.78 39.56
C SER A 116 5.90 32.77 40.60
N PRO A 117 5.04 33.44 41.39
CA PRO A 117 5.41 34.52 42.32
C PRO A 117 6.27 34.06 43.50
#